data_AF-A0A922IFV4-F1
#
_entry.id   AF-A0A922IFV4-F1
#
_cell.length_a   1.000
_cell.length_b   1.000
_cell.length_c   1.000
_cell.angle_alpha   90.00
_cell.angle_beta   90.00
_cell.angle_gamma   90.00
#
_symmetry.space_group_name_H-M   'P 1'
#
loop_
_entity.id
_entity.type
_entity.pdbx_description
1 polymer ?
#
loop_
_entity_poly.entity_id
_entity_poly.type
_entity_poly.pdbx_seq_one_letter_code
_entity_poly.pdbx_strand_id
1 'polypeptide(L)'
;MYWINKMGNNSNSGYVMIRKYLINSAVNFLQNSRLKLSTNDAKRTFLLDKGLTADEIDLAFELAIRKPMNDETILKELDIISNSNMSLIGRSFSMFYQFLLWTGFIYGSYTIYWEKIHPYLFETAKNDRPEEKIYEKIEELKTQITEMNTNLSIVHEFITTYCRLRDDSTMKMKTELSSIKALLVNRHQFPSVPTIPKWQLTNGNSNGE
;
A
#
# COMPACT_ATOMS: atom_id res chain seq x y z
N MET A 1 7.82 11.67 -51.82
CA MET A 1 7.60 12.32 -50.50
C MET A 1 8.80 13.21 -50.13
N TYR A 2 9.20 14.15 -51.01
CA TYR A 2 10.45 14.93 -50.87
C TYR A 2 10.23 16.45 -50.70
N TRP A 3 9.04 16.86 -50.25
CA TRP A 3 8.63 18.28 -50.21
C TRP A 3 8.38 18.86 -48.80
N ILE A 4 8.43 18.06 -47.73
CA ILE A 4 8.04 18.54 -46.39
C ILE A 4 9.19 19.25 -45.64
N ASN A 5 10.45 19.04 -46.02
CA ASN A 5 11.59 19.56 -45.26
C ASN A 5 12.03 21.00 -45.62
N LYS A 6 11.32 21.69 -46.53
CA LYS A 6 11.73 23.02 -47.04
C LYS A 6 11.02 24.21 -46.37
N MET A 7 9.98 24.00 -45.55
CA MET A 7 9.23 25.10 -44.94
C MET A 7 9.71 25.51 -43.54
N GLY A 8 10.40 24.64 -42.80
CA GLY A 8 10.81 24.92 -41.41
C GLY A 8 11.97 25.92 -41.24
N ASN A 9 12.78 26.13 -42.28
CA ASN A 9 13.98 26.98 -42.18
C ASN A 9 13.69 28.47 -42.51
N ASN A 10 12.58 28.76 -43.19
CA ASN A 10 12.27 30.12 -43.63
C ASN A 10 11.69 31.00 -42.51
N SER A 11 10.92 30.41 -41.59
CA SER A 11 10.32 31.13 -40.45
C SER A 11 11.36 31.61 -39.44
N ASN A 12 12.40 30.80 -39.19
CA ASN A 12 13.53 31.20 -38.34
C ASN A 12 14.30 32.37 -38.97
N SER A 13 14.50 32.36 -40.28
CA SER A 13 15.16 33.44 -41.01
C SER A 13 14.39 34.76 -40.92
N GLY A 14 13.06 34.72 -41.12
CA GLY A 14 12.19 35.89 -41.01
C GLY A 14 12.19 36.50 -39.61
N TYR A 15 12.10 35.67 -38.56
CA TYR A 15 12.17 36.13 -37.18
C TYR A 15 13.53 36.78 -36.86
N VAL A 16 14.63 36.16 -37.29
CA VAL A 16 15.99 36.69 -37.09
C VAL A 16 16.17 38.03 -37.80
N MET A 17 15.62 38.20 -39.02
CA MET A 17 15.63 39.49 -39.72
C MET A 17 14.85 40.58 -38.98
N ILE A 18 13.68 40.26 -38.43
CA ILE A 18 12.86 41.21 -37.67
C ILE A 18 13.59 41.67 -36.39
N ARG A 19 14.22 40.76 -35.65
CA ARG A 19 14.99 41.11 -34.44
C ARG A 19 16.22 41.96 -34.78
N LYS A 20 16.95 41.63 -35.85
CA LYS A 20 18.08 42.44 -36.37
C LYS A 20 17.62 43.85 -36.76
N TYR A 21 16.47 43.99 -37.41
CA TYR A 21 15.90 45.29 -37.79
C TYR A 21 15.52 46.13 -36.56
N LEU A 22 14.89 45.54 -35.55
CA LEU A 22 14.52 46.21 -34.30
C LEU A 22 15.75 46.76 -33.56
N ILE A 23 16.82 45.96 -33.48
CA ILE A 23 18.09 46.37 -32.87
C ILE A 23 18.73 47.52 -33.66
N ASN A 24 18.75 47.45 -34.99
CA ASN A 24 19.28 48.54 -35.82
C ASN A 24 18.49 49.84 -35.65
N SER A 25 17.15 49.73 -35.55
CA SER A 25 16.27 50.86 -35.27
C SER A 25 16.54 51.47 -33.88
N ALA A 26 16.81 50.63 -32.87
CA ALA A 26 17.21 51.07 -31.54
C ALA A 26 18.58 51.76 -31.54
N VAL A 27 19.57 51.25 -32.27
CA VAL A 27 20.86 51.91 -32.45
C VAL A 27 20.69 53.30 -33.10
N ASN A 28 19.87 53.40 -34.15
CA ASN A 28 19.53 54.67 -34.80
C ASN A 28 18.81 55.65 -33.85
N PHE A 29 17.92 55.14 -32.99
CA PHE A 29 17.26 55.92 -31.94
C PHE A 29 18.27 56.46 -30.92
N LEU A 30 19.22 55.64 -30.48
CA LEU A 30 20.25 56.00 -29.50
C LEU A 30 21.30 56.98 -30.06
N GLN A 31 21.58 56.91 -31.37
CA GLN A 31 22.53 57.81 -32.05
C GLN A 31 21.94 59.20 -32.36
N ASN A 32 20.61 59.34 -32.38
CA ASN A 32 19.95 60.59 -32.72
C ASN A 32 20.22 61.70 -31.68
N SER A 33 20.77 62.83 -32.14
CA SER A 33 21.19 63.95 -31.29
C SER A 33 20.04 64.64 -30.52
N ARG A 34 18.78 64.48 -30.94
CA ARG A 34 17.61 65.02 -30.21
C ARG A 34 17.32 64.26 -28.92
N LEU A 35 17.80 63.02 -28.83
CA LEU A 35 17.55 62.11 -27.72
C LEU A 35 18.76 61.98 -26.78
N LYS A 36 19.89 62.66 -27.06
CA LYS A 36 21.04 62.72 -26.15
C LYS A 36 20.68 63.33 -24.79
N LEU A 37 19.68 64.21 -24.76
CA LEU A 37 19.22 64.93 -23.57
C LEU A 37 18.35 64.09 -22.62
N SER A 38 17.81 62.95 -23.06
CA SER A 38 17.05 62.06 -22.16
C SER A 38 17.97 61.17 -21.33
N THR A 39 17.54 60.87 -20.10
CA THR A 39 18.25 59.96 -19.19
C THR A 39 18.34 58.56 -19.80
N ASN A 40 19.43 57.85 -19.53
CA ASN A 40 19.64 56.50 -20.07
C ASN A 40 18.54 55.51 -19.61
N ASP A 41 17.94 55.75 -18.44
CA ASP A 41 16.84 54.94 -17.93
C ASP A 41 15.55 55.14 -18.74
N ALA A 42 15.24 56.38 -19.14
CA ALA A 42 14.09 56.66 -20.01
C ALA A 42 14.24 56.04 -21.41
N LYS A 43 15.49 55.97 -21.93
CA LYS A 43 15.79 55.29 -23.20
C LYS A 43 15.60 53.78 -23.06
N ARG A 44 16.04 53.18 -21.96
CA ARG A 44 15.85 51.75 -21.68
C ARG A 44 14.37 51.39 -21.57
N THR A 45 13.57 52.17 -20.82
CA THR A 45 12.13 51.92 -20.70
C THR A 45 11.40 52.08 -22.04
N PHE A 46 11.81 53.03 -22.88
CA PHE A 46 11.23 53.20 -24.22
C PHE A 46 11.55 52.01 -25.14
N LEU A 47 12.78 51.50 -25.10
CA LEU A 47 13.16 50.34 -25.91
C LEU A 47 12.49 49.04 -25.42
N LEU A 48 12.28 48.91 -24.10
CA LEU A 48 11.48 47.82 -23.52
C LEU A 48 10.02 47.88 -24.00
N ASP A 49 9.40 49.06 -24.00
CA ASP A 49 8.02 49.27 -24.48
C ASP A 49 7.89 49.01 -26.00
N LYS A 50 8.99 49.15 -26.75
CA LYS A 50 9.07 48.78 -28.17
C LYS A 50 9.26 47.27 -28.43
N GLY A 51 9.33 46.46 -27.38
CA GLY A 51 9.41 44.99 -27.47
C GLY A 51 10.83 44.45 -27.65
N LEU A 52 11.86 45.24 -27.32
CA LEU A 52 13.23 44.73 -27.23
C LEU A 52 13.45 44.07 -25.87
N THR A 53 14.22 42.99 -25.86
CA THR A 53 14.62 42.31 -24.62
C THR A 53 15.79 43.06 -23.97
N ALA A 54 15.94 42.99 -22.65
CA ALA A 54 17.02 43.67 -21.92
C ALA A 54 18.41 43.42 -22.53
N ASP A 55 18.70 42.17 -22.93
CA ASP A 55 19.96 41.78 -23.57
C ASP A 55 20.19 42.49 -24.93
N GLU A 56 19.12 42.65 -25.72
CA GLU A 56 19.18 43.34 -27.02
C GLU A 56 19.34 44.85 -26.85
N ILE A 57 18.80 45.40 -25.76
CA ILE A 57 18.93 46.81 -25.40
C ILE A 57 20.37 47.12 -25.03
N ASP A 58 20.99 46.33 -24.16
CA ASP A 58 22.39 46.53 -23.77
C ASP A 58 23.33 46.37 -24.98
N LEU A 59 23.04 45.42 -25.87
CA LEU A 59 23.73 45.28 -27.15
C LEU A 59 23.53 46.51 -28.05
N ALA A 60 22.32 47.07 -28.14
CA ALA A 60 22.08 48.29 -28.91
C ALA A 60 22.83 49.51 -28.32
N PHE A 61 22.94 49.61 -26.99
CA PHE A 61 23.75 50.65 -26.33
C PHE A 61 25.24 50.47 -26.61
N GLU A 62 25.76 49.25 -26.53
CA GLU A 62 27.15 48.93 -26.86
C GLU A 62 27.45 49.26 -28.33
N LEU A 63 26.58 48.84 -29.26
CA LEU A 63 26.71 49.13 -30.69
C LEU A 63 26.60 50.63 -30.99
N ALA A 64 25.71 51.35 -30.33
CA ALA A 64 25.57 52.80 -30.48
C ALA A 64 26.82 53.57 -30.05
N ILE A 65 27.59 53.02 -29.09
CA ILE A 65 28.87 53.57 -28.63
C ILE A 65 30.01 53.18 -29.60
N ARG A 66 30.01 51.96 -30.14
CA ARG A 66 31.15 51.36 -30.85
C ARG A 66 31.35 51.86 -32.30
N LYS A 67 30.31 52.29 -33.04
CA LYS A 67 30.52 52.74 -34.45
C LYS A 67 29.36 53.57 -35.04
N PRO A 68 29.64 54.56 -35.92
CA PRO A 68 28.65 55.09 -36.86
C PRO A 68 28.38 54.10 -38.01
N MET A 69 27.11 53.74 -38.17
CA MET A 69 26.42 53.17 -39.34
C MET A 69 27.29 52.45 -40.39
N ASN A 70 27.25 51.11 -40.42
CA ASN A 70 27.46 50.30 -41.64
C ASN A 70 26.75 48.95 -41.43
N ASP A 71 25.64 48.75 -42.14
CA ASP A 71 24.71 47.62 -42.01
C ASP A 71 25.37 46.23 -42.18
N GLU A 72 26.55 46.16 -42.79
CA GLU A 72 27.24 44.89 -43.09
C GLU A 72 28.00 44.29 -41.89
N THR A 73 28.39 45.09 -40.89
CA THR A 73 29.17 44.57 -39.74
C THR A 73 28.26 43.98 -38.67
N ILE A 74 27.05 44.52 -38.53
CA ILE A 74 26.02 44.09 -37.57
C ILE A 74 25.49 42.69 -37.92
N LEU A 75 25.34 42.36 -39.21
CA LEU A 75 24.89 41.03 -39.63
C LEU A 75 25.88 39.91 -39.27
N LYS A 76 27.18 40.19 -39.36
CA LYS A 76 28.25 39.25 -38.97
C LYS A 76 28.38 39.10 -37.46
N GLU A 77 28.22 40.19 -36.70
CA GLU A 77 28.34 40.16 -35.24
C GLU A 77 27.07 39.57 -34.56
N LEU A 78 25.88 39.73 -35.15
CA LEU A 78 24.65 39.07 -34.68
C LEU A 78 24.53 37.58 -35.06
N ASP A 79 25.26 37.09 -36.07
CA ASP A 79 25.33 35.65 -36.35
C ASP A 79 26.11 34.91 -35.24
N ILE A 80 27.11 35.58 -34.64
CA ILE A 80 27.88 35.04 -33.52
C ILE A 80 27.00 34.92 -32.26
N ILE A 81 26.13 35.90 -32.02
CA ILE A 81 25.27 35.93 -30.83
C ILE A 81 24.07 34.99 -30.98
N SER A 82 23.46 34.90 -32.17
CA SER A 82 22.36 33.96 -32.45
C SER A 82 22.80 32.49 -32.44
N ASN A 83 24.07 32.19 -32.73
CA ASN A 83 24.60 30.82 -32.73
C ASN A 83 25.02 30.33 -31.33
N SER A 84 25.19 31.24 -30.36
CA SER A 84 25.47 30.88 -28.97
C SER A 84 24.27 30.24 -28.25
N ASN A 85 23.05 30.64 -28.61
CA ASN A 85 21.81 30.08 -28.07
C ASN A 85 21.43 28.71 -28.68
N MET A 86 22.10 28.27 -29.76
CA MET A 86 21.96 26.93 -30.34
C MET A 86 22.95 25.90 -29.75
N SER A 87 23.94 26.33 -28.95
CA SER A 87 24.95 25.42 -28.37
C SER A 87 24.50 24.79 -27.05
N LEU A 88 23.77 25.54 -26.21
CA LEU A 88 23.20 25.01 -24.97
C LEU A 88 22.05 24.04 -25.24
N ILE A 89 21.19 24.34 -26.22
CA ILE A 89 20.12 23.45 -26.65
C ILE A 89 20.71 22.16 -27.27
N GLY A 90 21.68 22.28 -28.18
CA GLY A 90 22.30 21.13 -28.85
C GLY A 90 23.06 20.19 -27.89
N ARG A 91 23.79 20.75 -26.91
CA ARG A 91 24.50 19.98 -25.88
C ARG A 91 23.54 19.37 -24.85
N SER A 92 22.45 20.06 -24.54
CA SER A 92 21.37 19.51 -23.69
C SER A 92 20.62 18.38 -24.40
N PHE A 93 20.39 18.46 -25.72
CA PHE A 93 19.84 17.35 -26.51
C PHE A 93 20.74 16.11 -26.54
N SER A 94 22.06 16.27 -26.49
CA SER A 94 22.97 15.13 -26.31
C SER A 94 22.80 14.46 -24.94
N MET A 95 22.58 15.24 -23.87
CA MET A 95 22.25 14.68 -22.55
C MET A 95 20.85 14.08 -22.50
N PHE A 96 19.86 14.67 -23.19
CA PHE A 96 18.51 14.12 -23.30
C PHE A 96 18.51 12.71 -23.91
N TYR A 97 19.40 12.40 -24.84
CA TYR A 97 19.55 11.03 -25.36
C TYR A 97 20.00 10.04 -24.27
N GLN A 98 20.91 10.44 -23.39
CA GLN A 98 21.30 9.62 -22.24
C GLN A 98 20.15 9.46 -21.24
N PHE A 99 19.41 10.53 -20.94
CA PHE A 99 18.20 10.45 -20.10
C PHE A 99 17.09 9.60 -20.72
N LEU A 100 16.96 9.59 -22.04
CA LEU A 100 16.02 8.73 -22.75
C LEU A 100 16.42 7.25 -22.64
N LEU A 101 17.71 6.95 -22.73
CA LEU A 101 18.24 5.60 -22.46
C LEU A 101 18.02 5.17 -21.01
N TRP A 102 18.30 6.05 -20.04
CA TRP A 102 18.03 5.75 -18.63
C TRP A 102 16.53 5.60 -18.34
N THR A 103 15.68 6.45 -18.91
CA THR A 103 14.21 6.31 -18.84
C THR A 103 13.74 4.99 -19.43
N GLY A 104 14.31 4.59 -20.58
CA GLY A 104 14.04 3.29 -21.19
C GLY A 104 14.53 2.13 -20.33
N PHE A 105 15.69 2.26 -19.69
CA PHE A 105 16.21 1.27 -18.75
C PHE A 105 15.36 1.19 -17.49
N ILE A 106 14.90 2.32 -16.94
CA ILE A 106 14.00 2.37 -15.77
C ILE A 106 12.66 1.70 -16.12
N TYR A 107 12.08 2.03 -17.27
CA TYR A 107 10.83 1.43 -17.72
C TYR A 107 10.98 -0.07 -18.00
N GLY A 108 12.06 -0.49 -18.68
CA GLY A 108 12.36 -1.90 -18.93
C GLY A 108 12.74 -2.67 -17.66
N SER A 109 13.44 -2.03 -16.73
CA SER A 109 13.73 -2.61 -15.43
C SER A 109 12.45 -2.76 -14.62
N TYR A 110 11.49 -1.84 -14.73
CA TYR A 110 10.20 -1.93 -14.07
C TYR A 110 9.38 -3.11 -14.60
N THR A 111 9.38 -3.35 -15.92
CA THR A 111 8.67 -4.51 -16.49
C THR A 111 9.32 -5.84 -16.08
N ILE A 112 10.66 -5.93 -16.15
CA ILE A 112 11.40 -7.14 -15.73
C ILE A 112 11.28 -7.34 -14.21
N TYR A 113 11.33 -6.28 -13.43
CA TYR A 113 11.15 -6.31 -11.97
C TYR A 113 9.76 -6.86 -11.63
N TRP A 114 8.73 -6.33 -12.28
CA TRP A 114 7.36 -6.75 -12.01
C TRP A 114 7.08 -8.20 -12.41
N GLU A 115 7.72 -8.73 -13.46
CA GLU A 115 7.42 -10.08 -13.96
C GLU A 115 8.35 -11.17 -13.39
N LYS A 116 9.61 -10.85 -13.10
CA LYS A 116 10.63 -11.82 -12.65
C LYS A 116 11.02 -11.66 -11.19
N ILE A 117 11.04 -10.44 -10.66
CA ILE A 117 11.39 -10.18 -9.25
C ILE A 117 10.14 -10.28 -8.37
N HIS A 118 8.93 -10.07 -8.89
CA HIS A 118 7.69 -10.29 -8.14
C HIS A 118 7.59 -11.73 -7.57
N PRO A 119 7.78 -12.83 -8.31
CA PRO A 119 7.81 -14.15 -7.69
C PRO A 119 9.09 -14.36 -6.86
N TYR A 120 10.27 -13.92 -7.32
CA TYR A 120 11.54 -14.26 -6.64
C TYR A 120 11.78 -13.52 -5.32
N LEU A 121 11.36 -12.25 -5.20
CA LEU A 121 11.48 -11.44 -3.99
C LEU A 121 10.28 -11.65 -3.05
N PHE A 122 9.08 -11.90 -3.58
CA PHE A 122 7.93 -12.31 -2.76
C PHE A 122 7.89 -13.80 -2.43
N GLU A 123 8.74 -14.68 -2.99
CA GLU A 123 8.85 -16.07 -2.51
C GLU A 123 9.38 -16.07 -1.06
N THR A 124 10.34 -15.19 -0.76
CA THR A 124 10.90 -15.02 0.59
C THR A 124 10.06 -14.05 1.43
N ALA A 125 9.52 -12.97 0.85
CA ALA A 125 8.68 -12.01 1.59
C ALA A 125 7.24 -12.49 1.84
N LYS A 126 6.74 -13.51 1.12
CA LYS A 126 5.45 -14.15 1.41
C LYS A 126 5.54 -15.02 2.67
N ASN A 127 6.67 -15.69 2.90
CA ASN A 127 6.93 -16.42 4.14
C ASN A 127 6.99 -15.52 5.39
N ASP A 128 7.19 -14.21 5.21
CA ASP A 128 7.25 -13.20 6.26
C ASP A 128 6.14 -12.15 6.18
N ARG A 129 5.01 -12.43 5.48
CA ARG A 129 3.81 -11.59 5.63
C ARG A 129 3.32 -11.71 7.07
N PRO A 130 3.36 -10.64 7.89
CA PRO A 130 2.83 -10.70 9.25
C PRO A 130 1.34 -11.08 9.24
N GLU A 131 0.62 -10.70 8.19
CA GLU A 131 -0.79 -11.02 8.00
C GLU A 131 -1.05 -12.53 7.89
N GLU A 132 -0.28 -13.27 7.09
CA GLU A 132 -0.44 -14.73 6.95
C GLU A 132 -0.15 -15.45 8.26
N LYS A 133 0.89 -15.05 9.00
CA LYS A 133 1.19 -15.59 10.35
C LYS A 133 0.10 -15.25 11.37
N ILE A 134 -0.55 -14.09 11.24
CA ILE A 134 -1.69 -13.71 12.08
C ILE A 134 -2.89 -14.61 11.76
N TYR A 135 -3.19 -14.85 10.48
CA TYR A 135 -4.27 -15.76 10.10
C TYR A 135 -4.02 -17.21 10.51
N GLU A 136 -2.80 -17.71 10.33
CA GLU A 136 -2.37 -19.04 10.78
C GLU A 136 -2.52 -19.19 12.30
N LYS A 137 -2.04 -18.21 13.08
CA LYS A 137 -2.23 -18.21 14.54
C LYS A 137 -3.70 -18.12 14.95
N ILE A 138 -4.52 -17.37 14.23
CA ILE A 138 -5.97 -17.31 14.50
C ILE A 138 -6.62 -18.66 14.21
N GLU A 139 -6.22 -19.33 13.13
CA GLU A 139 -6.71 -20.66 12.78
C GLU A 139 -6.26 -21.70 13.81
N GLU A 140 -5.01 -21.67 14.24
CA GLU A 140 -4.47 -22.51 15.32
C GLU A 140 -5.18 -22.25 16.66
N LEU A 141 -5.41 -20.99 17.03
CA LEU A 141 -6.17 -20.68 18.24
C LEU A 141 -7.62 -21.15 18.14
N LYS A 142 -8.23 -21.05 16.95
CA LYS A 142 -9.59 -21.55 16.73
C LYS A 142 -9.66 -23.06 16.87
N THR A 143 -8.71 -23.81 16.30
CA THR A 143 -8.66 -25.27 16.45
C THR A 143 -8.43 -25.66 17.90
N GLN A 144 -7.49 -25.00 18.61
CA GLN A 144 -7.26 -25.23 20.05
C GLN A 144 -8.50 -24.94 20.90
N ILE A 145 -9.23 -23.85 20.64
CA ILE A 145 -10.49 -23.54 21.35
C ILE A 145 -11.54 -24.61 21.09
N THR A 146 -11.67 -25.08 19.83
CA THR A 146 -12.62 -26.17 19.53
C THR A 146 -12.26 -27.47 20.22
N GLU A 147 -10.97 -27.83 20.26
CA GLU A 147 -10.48 -29.01 20.95
C GLU A 147 -10.73 -28.93 22.46
N MET A 148 -10.43 -27.78 23.08
CA MET A 148 -10.75 -27.55 24.50
C MET A 148 -12.25 -27.65 24.78
N ASN A 149 -13.10 -27.08 23.94
CA ASN A 149 -14.55 -27.18 24.10
C ASN A 149 -15.04 -28.64 23.99
N THR A 150 -14.45 -29.44 23.08
CA THR A 150 -14.76 -30.87 23.01
C THR A 150 -14.29 -31.62 24.24
N ASN A 151 -13.08 -31.36 24.74
CA ASN A 151 -12.55 -31.97 25.96
C ASN A 151 -13.40 -31.60 27.19
N LEU A 152 -13.81 -30.33 27.31
CA LEU A 152 -14.70 -29.88 28.37
C LEU A 152 -16.08 -30.55 28.28
N SER A 153 -16.63 -30.73 27.07
CA SER A 153 -17.89 -31.46 26.86
C SER A 153 -17.78 -32.91 27.34
N ILE A 154 -16.68 -33.59 27.01
CA ILE A 154 -16.42 -34.97 27.44
C ILE A 154 -16.30 -35.05 28.97
N VAL A 155 -15.55 -34.13 29.59
CA VAL A 155 -15.42 -34.07 31.05
C VAL A 155 -16.77 -33.79 31.71
N HIS A 156 -17.58 -32.90 31.15
CA HIS A 156 -18.93 -32.62 31.64
C HIS A 156 -19.83 -33.86 31.54
N GLU A 157 -19.78 -34.58 30.42
CA GLU A 157 -20.50 -35.87 30.27
C GLU A 157 -20.04 -36.91 31.30
N PHE A 158 -18.73 -37.00 31.55
CA PHE A 158 -18.20 -37.91 32.56
C PHE A 158 -18.66 -37.55 33.98
N ILE A 159 -18.61 -36.26 34.35
CA ILE A 159 -19.08 -35.77 35.64
C ILE A 159 -20.58 -36.01 35.80
N THR A 160 -21.38 -35.70 34.78
CA THR A 160 -22.84 -35.91 34.85
C THR A 160 -23.19 -37.38 35.01
N THR A 161 -22.49 -38.27 34.31
CA THR A 161 -22.65 -39.73 34.44
C THR A 161 -22.22 -40.21 35.83
N TYR A 162 -21.09 -39.72 36.33
CA TYR A 162 -20.60 -40.05 37.67
C TYR A 162 -21.57 -39.60 38.76
N CYS A 163 -22.09 -38.36 38.68
CA CYS A 163 -23.11 -37.85 39.60
C CYS A 163 -24.38 -38.70 39.53
N ARG A 164 -24.86 -39.09 38.34
CA ARG A 164 -26.03 -39.97 38.18
C ARG A 164 -25.84 -41.34 38.82
N LEU A 165 -24.69 -41.98 38.60
CA LEU A 165 -24.37 -43.30 39.18
C LEU A 165 -24.27 -43.22 40.70
N ARG A 166 -23.66 -42.16 41.21
CA ARG A 166 -23.56 -41.89 42.65
C ARG A 166 -24.94 -41.67 43.25
N ASP A 167 -25.78 -40.85 42.62
CA ASP A 167 -27.14 -40.62 43.08
C ASP A 167 -27.96 -41.91 43.08
N ASP A 168 -27.92 -42.72 42.01
CA ASP A 168 -28.61 -44.01 41.95
C ASP A 168 -28.14 -44.97 43.06
N SER A 169 -26.82 -45.05 43.30
CA SER A 169 -26.26 -45.85 44.39
C SER A 169 -26.74 -45.35 45.76
N THR A 170 -26.76 -44.03 45.98
CA THR A 170 -27.25 -43.45 47.24
C THR A 170 -28.76 -43.63 47.39
N MET A 171 -29.54 -43.56 46.31
CA MET A 171 -30.97 -43.82 46.32
C MET A 171 -31.24 -45.29 46.65
N LYS A 172 -30.53 -46.23 46.02
CA LYS A 172 -30.59 -47.66 46.35
C LYS A 172 -30.27 -47.91 47.82
N MET A 173 -29.16 -47.38 48.33
CA MET A 173 -28.80 -47.49 49.75
C MET A 173 -29.86 -46.88 50.67
N LYS A 174 -30.44 -45.73 50.32
CA LYS A 174 -31.54 -45.12 51.08
C LYS A 174 -32.79 -46.00 51.08
N THR A 175 -33.13 -46.59 49.94
CA THR A 175 -34.28 -47.50 49.82
C THR A 175 -34.05 -48.78 50.61
N GLU A 176 -32.85 -49.37 50.54
CA GLU A 176 -32.46 -50.54 51.33
C GLU A 176 -32.47 -50.24 52.82
N LEU A 177 -31.93 -49.10 53.25
CA LEU A 177 -31.98 -48.66 54.64
C LEU A 177 -33.42 -48.46 55.11
N SER A 178 -34.28 -47.87 54.29
CA SER A 178 -35.71 -47.71 54.59
C SER A 178 -36.41 -49.06 54.71
N SER A 179 -36.08 -50.01 53.83
CA SER A 179 -36.61 -51.39 53.86
C SER A 179 -36.14 -52.13 55.13
N ILE A 180 -34.84 -52.06 55.46
CA ILE A 180 -34.28 -52.63 56.69
C ILE A 180 -34.90 -51.99 57.92
N LYS A 181 -35.08 -50.66 57.92
CA LYS A 181 -35.76 -49.95 58.99
C LYS A 181 -37.20 -50.45 59.15
N ALA A 182 -37.93 -50.65 58.04
CA ALA A 182 -39.27 -51.22 58.07
C ALA A 182 -39.26 -52.66 58.62
N LEU A 183 -38.31 -53.51 58.21
CA LEU A 183 -38.17 -54.88 58.72
C LEU A 183 -37.78 -54.92 60.20
N LEU A 184 -36.91 -54.02 60.67
CA LEU A 184 -36.51 -53.94 62.08
C LEU A 184 -37.65 -53.43 62.97
N VAL A 185 -38.44 -52.47 62.47
CA VAL A 185 -39.66 -52.04 63.14
C VAL A 185 -40.70 -53.16 63.11
N ASN A 186 -40.86 -53.87 61.99
CA ASN A 186 -41.74 -55.03 61.85
C ASN A 186 -41.24 -56.27 62.63
N ARG A 187 -39.96 -56.32 63.03
CA ARG A 187 -39.36 -57.43 63.80
C ARG A 187 -40.09 -57.67 65.12
N HIS A 188 -40.74 -56.64 65.66
CA HIS A 188 -41.48 -56.73 66.91
C HIS A 188 -42.90 -57.28 66.70
N GLN A 189 -43.29 -57.58 65.45
CA GLN A 189 -44.57 -58.17 65.04
C GLN A 189 -44.39 -59.54 64.35
N PHE A 190 -43.22 -60.18 64.44
CA PHE A 190 -43.14 -61.57 64.01
C PHE A 190 -44.17 -62.37 64.81
N PRO A 191 -45.11 -63.08 64.14
CA PRO A 191 -46.03 -63.95 64.84
C PRO A 191 -45.19 -64.92 65.67
N SER A 192 -45.47 -64.98 66.97
CA SER A 192 -44.86 -65.97 67.87
C SER A 192 -44.92 -67.33 67.19
N VAL A 193 -43.78 -68.03 67.18
CA VAL A 193 -43.56 -69.34 66.52
C VAL A 193 -44.87 -70.13 66.52
N PRO A 194 -45.42 -70.53 65.35
CA PRO A 194 -46.69 -71.21 65.32
C PRO A 194 -46.59 -72.43 66.22
N THR A 195 -47.36 -72.42 67.32
CA THR A 195 -47.42 -73.58 68.20
C THR A 195 -48.07 -74.69 67.39
N ILE A 196 -47.26 -75.70 67.04
CA ILE A 196 -47.73 -76.86 66.27
C ILE A 196 -48.97 -77.39 66.99
N PRO A 197 -50.15 -77.39 66.35
CA PRO A 197 -51.38 -77.78 67.02
C PRO A 197 -51.32 -79.26 67.36
N LYS A 198 -51.85 -79.65 68.53
CA LYS A 198 -51.70 -81.00 69.10
C LYS A 198 -52.17 -82.13 68.18
N TRP A 199 -53.09 -81.87 67.25
CA TRP A 199 -53.54 -82.86 66.26
C TRP A 199 -52.43 -83.27 65.29
N GLN A 200 -51.41 -82.44 65.10
CA GLN A 200 -50.27 -82.75 64.25
C GLN A 200 -49.23 -83.61 64.97
N LEU A 201 -49.31 -83.74 66.29
CA LEU A 201 -48.42 -84.59 67.10
C LEU A 201 -48.98 -86.01 67.30
N THR A 202 -50.24 -86.27 66.93
CA THR A 202 -50.87 -87.58 67.09
C THR A 202 -50.85 -88.33 65.76
N ASN A 203 -49.77 -89.05 65.49
CA ASN A 203 -49.76 -90.20 64.58
C ASN A 203 -48.39 -90.89 64.71
N GLY A 204 -48.25 -91.70 65.76
CA GLY A 204 -47.02 -92.45 65.96
C GLY A 204 -46.88 -93.21 67.27
N ASN A 205 -47.95 -93.77 67.84
CA ASN A 205 -47.90 -95.06 68.54
C ASN A 205 -49.26 -95.43 69.16
N SER A 206 -50.04 -96.24 68.47
CA SER A 206 -51.05 -97.10 69.10
C SER A 206 -51.38 -98.26 68.16
N ASN A 207 -50.43 -99.17 68.03
CA ASN A 207 -50.67 -100.55 67.59
C ASN A 207 -49.81 -101.45 68.50
N GLY A 208 -50.46 -102.08 69.48
CA GLY A 208 -49.81 -103.03 70.36
C GLY A 208 -50.61 -103.30 71.64
N GLU A 209 -51.77 -103.94 71.48
CA GLU A 209 -52.27 -105.12 72.23
C GLU A 209 -53.74 -105.39 71.91
#